data_AF-A0A917KPQ3-F1
#
_entry.id   AF-A0A917KPQ3-F1
#
_cell.length_a   1.000
_cell.length_b   1.000
_cell.length_c   1.000
_cell.angle_alpha   90.00
_cell.angle_beta   90.00
_cell.angle_gamma   90.00
#
_symmetry.space_group_name_H-M   'P 1'
#
loop_
_entity.id
_entity.type
_entity.pdbx_description
1 polymer ?
#
loop_
_entity_poly.entity_id
_entity_poly.type
_entity_poly.pdbx_seq_one_letter_code
_entity_poly.pdbx_strand_id
1 'polypeptide(L)'
;MERRPDAAVEEDTVPHAKRRVTLHGMRRLFPVTDETAAQASGGGAEEEGVRGVGGVAGALGAGGAGGTGATAGLADREWGLDELAAAYAYPESAAREPWLRGNMVSTLDGAAQHDGRSAGISSAADMRIFGTLRALADVVVVGAETVRQEGYRPARARAEFAAARDAAGQGPAPVIAVVSASLDLDFSLPLYTSPLVPTLILTGAAAAPDRVAAAEKAGARVVIAGDGTGVDPARAVRILAGLGHTRLLTEGGPRLLGQFVGAGVLDELCLTLSPLLVAGGAQRISGGPSVSVPLHFELVSLLEEAGFLFGRYRRS
;
A
#
# COMPACT_ATOMS: atom_id res chain seq x y z
N MET A 1 41.83 -33.72 -47.60
CA MET A 1 43.09 -33.12 -47.13
C MET A 1 42.99 -31.67 -47.56
N GLU A 2 42.60 -30.73 -46.72
CA GLU A 2 43.16 -30.40 -45.40
C GLU A 2 42.10 -29.61 -44.59
N ARG A 3 41.93 -29.95 -43.31
CA ARG A 3 41.12 -29.21 -42.32
C ARG A 3 41.99 -28.16 -41.65
N ARG A 4 41.39 -27.05 -41.20
CA ARG A 4 41.72 -26.30 -39.96
C ARG A 4 40.78 -25.08 -39.82
N PRO A 5 40.52 -24.56 -38.60
CA PRO A 5 39.88 -25.26 -37.49
C PRO A 5 38.74 -24.42 -36.85
N ASP A 6 37.94 -25.08 -36.02
CA ASP A 6 36.91 -24.50 -35.16
C ASP A 6 37.50 -23.49 -34.17
N ALA A 7 36.89 -22.31 -34.09
CA ALA A 7 37.14 -21.34 -33.03
C ALA A 7 36.31 -21.72 -31.80
N ALA A 8 36.99 -22.18 -30.76
CA ALA A 8 36.43 -22.38 -29.43
C ALA A 8 35.95 -21.03 -28.87
N VAL A 9 34.69 -20.96 -28.46
CA VAL A 9 34.17 -19.87 -27.65
C VAL A 9 34.46 -20.22 -26.19
N GLU A 10 35.31 -19.40 -25.59
CA GLU A 10 35.81 -19.48 -24.23
C GLU A 10 34.66 -19.25 -23.23
N GLU A 11 34.45 -20.22 -22.33
CA GLU A 11 33.50 -20.15 -21.21
C GLU A 11 33.99 -19.09 -20.21
N ASP A 12 33.31 -17.95 -20.20
CA ASP A 12 33.50 -16.87 -19.22
C ASP A 12 32.98 -17.32 -17.84
N THR A 13 33.84 -18.03 -17.12
CA THR A 13 33.60 -18.50 -15.76
C THR A 13 33.79 -17.35 -14.78
N VAL A 14 32.71 -16.67 -14.43
CA VAL A 14 32.70 -15.65 -13.37
C VAL A 14 33.02 -16.30 -12.02
N PRO A 15 34.13 -15.94 -11.34
CA PRO A 15 34.47 -16.54 -10.06
C PRO A 15 33.57 -15.95 -8.94
N HIS A 16 32.69 -16.78 -8.38
CA HIS A 16 31.97 -16.47 -7.14
C HIS A 16 32.92 -16.51 -5.93
N ALA A 17 33.67 -15.42 -5.73
CA ALA A 17 34.32 -15.17 -4.46
C ALA A 17 33.23 -14.90 -3.40
N LYS A 18 33.02 -15.86 -2.49
CA LYS A 18 32.15 -15.72 -1.31
C LYS A 18 32.71 -14.63 -0.40
N ARG A 19 32.41 -13.36 -0.69
CA ARG A 19 32.54 -12.29 0.32
C ARG A 19 31.49 -12.58 1.40
N ARG A 20 31.93 -12.67 2.65
CA ARG A 20 31.04 -12.60 3.82
C ARG A 20 30.30 -11.26 3.72
N VAL A 21 29.04 -11.29 3.27
CA VAL A 21 28.18 -10.11 3.23
C VAL A 21 27.67 -9.92 4.65
N THR A 22 28.33 -9.06 5.41
CA THR A 22 27.76 -8.59 6.68
C THR A 22 26.58 -7.68 6.33
N LEU A 23 25.37 -8.07 6.70
CA LEU A 23 24.17 -7.24 6.56
C LEU A 23 24.27 -6.09 7.56
N HIS A 24 24.44 -4.87 7.07
CA HIS A 24 24.42 -3.66 7.90
C HIS A 24 23.02 -3.03 7.82
N GLY A 25 22.39 -2.75 8.96
CA GLY A 25 21.11 -2.00 9.03
C GLY A 25 19.81 -2.83 9.03
N MET A 26 19.88 -4.17 9.08
CA MET A 26 18.67 -5.00 9.20
C MET A 26 18.06 -4.86 10.61
N ARG A 27 16.79 -4.46 10.67
CA ARG A 27 16.02 -4.38 11.92
C ARG A 27 15.03 -5.54 12.01
N ARG A 28 15.00 -6.20 13.16
CA ARG A 28 14.02 -7.24 13.50
C ARG A 28 12.75 -6.57 14.00
N LEU A 29 11.62 -6.78 13.32
CA LEU A 29 10.31 -6.22 13.68
C LEU A 29 9.45 -7.22 14.48
N PHE A 30 9.70 -8.53 14.36
CA PHE A 30 9.00 -9.60 15.08
C PHE A 30 9.98 -10.51 15.81
N PRO A 31 9.54 -11.29 16.81
CA PRO A 31 10.40 -12.29 17.39
C PRO A 31 10.72 -13.37 16.34
N VAL A 32 12.00 -13.72 16.17
CA VAL A 32 12.40 -15.03 15.68
C VAL A 32 11.76 -16.03 16.63
N THR A 33 10.77 -16.75 16.12
CA THR A 33 10.09 -17.82 16.86
C THR A 33 11.04 -19.01 17.01
N ASP A 34 10.72 -19.90 17.95
CA ASP A 34 11.52 -21.11 18.21
C ASP A 34 11.66 -22.02 16.98
N GLU A 35 10.80 -21.86 15.97
CA GLU A 35 10.88 -22.56 14.67
C GLU A 35 12.18 -22.25 13.90
N THR A 36 12.82 -21.10 14.13
CA THR A 36 14.08 -20.75 13.44
C THR A 36 15.32 -21.04 14.29
N ALA A 37 15.18 -21.11 15.62
CA ALA A 37 16.32 -21.28 16.53
C ALA A 37 16.84 -22.74 16.56
N ALA A 38 15.99 -23.73 16.32
CA ALA A 38 16.31 -25.14 16.54
C ALA A 38 17.28 -25.78 15.53
N GLN A 39 17.64 -25.11 14.42
CA GLN A 39 18.46 -25.73 13.36
C GLN A 39 19.95 -25.34 13.38
N ALA A 40 20.40 -24.49 14.32
CA ALA A 40 21.79 -24.03 14.36
C ALA A 40 22.71 -24.84 15.31
N SER A 41 22.21 -25.84 16.03
CA SER A 41 23.03 -26.67 16.93
C SER A 41 22.71 -28.16 16.75
N GLY A 42 23.26 -28.75 15.70
CA GLY A 42 23.13 -30.18 15.42
C GLY A 42 24.27 -30.70 14.56
N GLY A 43 25.50 -30.54 15.05
CA GLY A 43 26.70 -30.99 14.35
C GLY A 43 27.85 -31.33 15.28
N GLY A 44 27.84 -32.57 15.79
CA GLY A 44 29.04 -33.34 16.14
C GLY A 44 29.62 -33.17 17.54
N ALA A 45 29.33 -34.11 18.43
CA ALA A 45 30.33 -34.99 19.07
C ALA A 45 29.64 -36.07 19.90
N GLU A 46 29.95 -37.33 19.57
CA GLU A 46 29.68 -38.51 20.37
C GLU A 46 30.49 -38.48 21.67
N GLU A 47 29.92 -38.97 22.78
CA GLU A 47 30.60 -39.91 23.69
C GLU A 47 29.62 -40.53 24.70
N GLU A 48 29.66 -41.86 24.80
CA GLU A 48 28.97 -42.69 25.78
C GLU A 48 29.57 -42.52 27.19
N GLY A 49 28.75 -42.61 28.26
CA GLY A 49 29.29 -42.64 29.63
C GLY A 49 28.29 -42.62 30.78
N VAL A 50 27.70 -43.78 31.05
CA VAL A 50 27.17 -44.34 32.32
C VAL A 50 27.12 -43.49 33.63
N ARG A 51 25.90 -43.45 34.20
CA ARG A 51 25.42 -43.38 35.63
C ARG A 51 26.36 -42.91 36.76
N GLY A 52 25.84 -41.99 37.59
CA GLY A 52 26.24 -41.81 38.99
C GLY A 52 25.52 -40.67 39.72
N VAL A 53 25.09 -40.91 40.96
CA VAL A 53 24.16 -40.11 41.79
C VAL A 53 24.91 -39.14 42.71
N GLY A 54 24.34 -37.95 42.99
CA GLY A 54 24.52 -37.25 44.28
C GLY A 54 24.69 -35.71 44.22
N GLY A 55 23.98 -35.00 45.11
CA GLY A 55 24.55 -33.78 45.76
C GLY A 55 23.87 -32.43 45.56
N VAL A 56 22.92 -32.12 46.45
CA VAL A 56 22.47 -30.84 47.02
C VAL A 56 23.32 -29.54 46.84
N ALA A 57 22.57 -28.46 46.50
CA ALA A 57 22.54 -27.09 47.05
C ALA A 57 23.80 -26.19 47.15
N GLY A 58 23.69 -24.94 46.65
CA GLY A 58 24.62 -23.85 46.96
C GLY A 58 24.32 -22.55 46.19
N ALA A 59 24.19 -21.44 46.91
CA ALA A 59 23.59 -20.17 46.50
C ALA A 59 24.58 -19.09 45.99
N LEU A 60 24.04 -18.16 45.19
CA LEU A 60 24.30 -16.71 45.06
C LEU A 60 25.71 -16.16 44.69
N GLY A 61 25.72 -15.27 43.69
CA GLY A 61 26.82 -14.33 43.43
C GLY A 61 26.55 -13.43 42.22
N ALA A 62 26.39 -12.13 42.46
CA ALA A 62 25.87 -11.10 41.57
C ALA A 62 26.89 -10.51 40.56
N GLY A 63 26.36 -9.81 39.54
CA GLY A 63 27.03 -8.66 38.93
C GLY A 63 27.12 -8.67 37.41
N GLY A 64 26.23 -7.93 36.74
CA GLY A 64 26.33 -7.67 35.31
C GLY A 64 25.23 -6.73 34.83
N ALA A 65 25.45 -5.43 34.99
CA ALA A 65 24.60 -4.38 34.46
C ALA A 65 24.59 -4.37 32.92
N GLY A 66 23.45 -4.05 32.32
CA GLY A 66 23.37 -3.56 30.94
C GLY A 66 22.27 -4.22 30.12
N GLY A 67 21.17 -3.49 29.87
CA GLY A 67 20.23 -3.84 28.80
C GLY A 67 18.74 -3.76 29.11
N THR A 68 18.28 -2.81 29.93
CA THR A 68 16.86 -2.44 29.94
C THR A 68 16.57 -1.55 28.72
N GLY A 69 16.18 -2.15 27.60
CA GLY A 69 15.80 -1.39 26.41
C GLY A 69 15.17 -2.27 25.33
N ALA A 70 13.87 -2.06 25.09
CA ALA A 70 13.10 -2.49 23.91
C ALA A 70 12.53 -3.93 23.85
N THR A 71 11.93 -4.44 24.93
CA THR A 71 10.96 -5.55 24.85
C THR A 71 9.56 -5.18 25.34
N ALA A 72 9.28 -3.90 25.51
CA ALA A 72 7.92 -3.38 25.68
C ALA A 72 7.38 -2.96 24.31
N GLY A 73 6.41 -3.62 23.68
CA GLY A 73 5.81 -4.92 23.88
C GLY A 73 5.07 -5.21 22.57
N LEU A 74 5.44 -6.29 21.88
CA LEU A 74 4.66 -6.86 20.77
C LEU A 74 3.46 -7.59 21.36
N ALA A 75 2.67 -6.87 22.16
CA ALA A 75 1.49 -7.41 22.81
C ALA A 75 0.29 -7.02 21.97
N ASP A 76 -0.53 -8.01 21.64
CA ASP A 76 -1.80 -7.81 20.98
C ASP A 76 -2.63 -6.84 21.82
N ARG A 77 -3.03 -5.73 21.19
CA ARG A 77 -3.89 -4.73 21.80
C ARG A 77 -4.81 -4.16 20.75
N GLU A 78 -5.95 -3.68 21.21
CA GLU A 78 -6.85 -2.91 20.36
C GLU A 78 -6.24 -1.54 20.06
N TRP A 79 -6.43 -1.08 18.83
CA TRP A 79 -6.06 0.26 18.36
C TRP A 79 -7.32 1.09 18.15
N GLY A 80 -7.37 2.25 18.80
CA GLY A 80 -8.43 3.23 18.58
C GLY A 80 -8.33 3.88 17.19
N LEU A 81 -9.44 4.45 16.72
CA LEU A 81 -9.46 5.20 15.46
C LEU A 81 -8.52 6.41 15.49
N ASP A 82 -8.35 7.07 16.64
CA ASP A 82 -7.43 8.20 16.80
C ASP A 82 -5.97 7.77 16.68
N GLU A 83 -5.62 6.60 17.20
CA GLU A 83 -4.27 6.04 17.07
C GLU A 83 -3.97 5.64 15.63
N LEU A 84 -4.94 5.01 14.94
CA LEU A 84 -4.83 4.74 13.51
C LEU A 84 -4.72 6.05 12.72
N ALA A 85 -5.52 7.07 13.05
CA ALA A 85 -5.47 8.36 12.40
C ALA A 85 -4.09 9.01 12.52
N ALA A 86 -3.49 8.97 13.71
CA ALA A 86 -2.14 9.46 13.96
C ALA A 86 -1.09 8.65 13.20
N ALA A 87 -1.18 7.31 13.22
CA ALA A 87 -0.25 6.42 12.54
C ALA A 87 -0.28 6.57 11.01
N TYR A 88 -1.41 6.99 10.45
CA TYR A 88 -1.59 7.24 9.03
C TYR A 88 -1.72 8.74 8.70
N ALA A 89 -1.32 9.65 9.59
CA ALA A 89 -1.38 11.07 9.31
C ALA A 89 -0.57 11.43 8.05
N TYR A 90 -1.13 12.30 7.22
CA TYR A 90 -0.38 12.93 6.12
C TYR A 90 0.73 13.81 6.71
N PRO A 91 1.86 14.00 6.00
CA PRO A 91 2.89 14.92 6.45
C PRO A 91 2.37 16.35 6.51
N GLU A 92 2.95 17.20 7.35
CA GLU A 92 2.55 18.62 7.47
C GLU A 92 2.63 19.38 6.14
N SER A 93 3.57 19.01 5.26
CA SER A 93 3.69 19.57 3.91
C SER A 93 2.45 19.35 3.06
N ALA A 94 1.67 18.28 3.32
CA ALA A 94 0.43 17.99 2.61
C ALA A 94 -0.68 19.03 2.85
N ALA A 95 -0.48 19.98 3.77
CA ALA A 95 -1.37 21.14 3.91
C ALA A 95 -1.12 22.21 2.82
N ARG A 96 -0.01 22.12 2.08
CA ARG A 96 0.42 23.13 1.09
C ARG A 96 0.74 22.54 -0.28
N GLU A 97 1.23 21.31 -0.30
CA GLU A 97 1.64 20.60 -1.50
C GLU A 97 0.79 19.34 -1.66
N PRO A 98 0.43 18.94 -2.90
CA PRO A 98 -0.27 17.68 -3.10
C PRO A 98 0.58 16.51 -2.63
N TRP A 99 -0.03 15.61 -1.87
CA TRP A 99 0.52 14.34 -1.43
C TRP A 99 -0.39 13.21 -1.87
N LEU A 100 0.07 12.39 -2.81
CA LEU A 100 -0.66 11.24 -3.32
C LEU A 100 -0.25 9.97 -2.59
N ARG A 101 -1.17 9.46 -1.78
CA ARG A 101 -1.10 8.16 -1.13
C ARG A 101 -1.86 7.12 -1.94
N GLY A 102 -1.25 5.98 -2.23
CA GLY A 102 -1.94 4.78 -2.70
C GLY A 102 -2.35 3.88 -1.53
N ASN A 103 -3.50 3.22 -1.63
CA ASN A 103 -3.92 2.17 -0.71
C ASN A 103 -4.31 0.90 -1.47
N MET A 104 -3.60 -0.21 -1.22
CA MET A 104 -3.80 -1.48 -1.91
C MET A 104 -3.72 -2.65 -0.94
N VAL A 105 -4.35 -3.76 -1.31
CA VAL A 105 -4.14 -5.08 -0.69
C VAL A 105 -3.49 -6.01 -1.71
N SER A 106 -2.59 -6.88 -1.25
CA SER A 106 -1.93 -7.91 -2.04
C SER A 106 -1.88 -9.22 -1.25
N THR A 107 -2.04 -10.36 -1.91
CA THR A 107 -1.68 -11.66 -1.36
C THR A 107 -0.16 -11.87 -1.35
N LEU A 108 0.32 -12.96 -0.74
CA LEU A 108 1.74 -13.30 -0.67
C LEU A 108 2.38 -13.49 -2.05
N ASP A 109 1.61 -13.95 -3.02
CA ASP A 109 2.01 -14.13 -4.42
C ASP A 109 1.72 -12.91 -5.31
N GLY A 110 1.28 -11.79 -4.74
CA GLY A 110 1.17 -10.52 -5.44
C GLY A 110 -0.19 -10.23 -6.07
N ALA A 111 -1.23 -11.04 -5.81
CA ALA A 111 -2.56 -10.83 -6.37
C ALA A 111 -3.30 -9.70 -5.65
N ALA A 112 -3.86 -8.75 -6.42
CA ALA A 112 -4.65 -7.63 -5.91
C ALA A 112 -6.16 -7.94 -5.80
N GLN A 113 -6.57 -9.15 -6.17
CA GLN A 113 -7.95 -9.58 -6.18
C GLN A 113 -8.08 -11.11 -6.17
N HIS A 114 -9.23 -11.58 -5.70
CA HIS A 114 -9.72 -12.94 -5.86
C HIS A 114 -11.13 -12.87 -6.46
N ASP A 115 -11.41 -13.66 -7.50
CA ASP A 115 -12.67 -13.61 -8.26
C ASP A 115 -13.09 -12.20 -8.71
N GLY A 116 -12.10 -11.39 -9.11
CA GLY A 116 -12.29 -10.05 -9.64
C GLY A 116 -12.53 -8.96 -8.58
N ARG A 117 -12.51 -9.28 -7.28
CA ARG A 117 -12.68 -8.30 -6.19
C ARG A 117 -11.59 -8.40 -5.13
N SER A 118 -11.37 -7.28 -4.45
CA SER A 118 -10.40 -7.18 -3.34
C SER A 118 -10.94 -7.71 -2.00
N ALA A 119 -12.26 -7.71 -1.81
CA ALA A 119 -12.88 -8.07 -0.51
C ALA A 119 -12.51 -9.47 -0.02
N GLY A 120 -12.35 -10.44 -0.92
CA GLY A 120 -12.00 -11.82 -0.57
C GLY A 120 -10.57 -12.02 -0.05
N ILE A 121 -9.71 -11.01 -0.18
CA ILE A 121 -8.31 -11.06 0.28
C ILE A 121 -8.01 -10.03 1.38
N SER A 122 -9.05 -9.37 1.91
CA SER A 122 -8.98 -8.33 2.94
C SER A 122 -9.32 -8.88 4.33
N SER A 123 -9.27 -8.03 5.36
CA SER A 123 -9.61 -8.34 6.75
C SER A 123 -10.40 -7.21 7.41
N ALA A 124 -10.94 -7.46 8.61
CA ALA A 124 -11.63 -6.43 9.39
C ALA A 124 -10.69 -5.28 9.80
N ALA A 125 -9.42 -5.55 10.14
CA ALA A 125 -8.41 -4.52 10.34
C ALA A 125 -8.13 -3.72 9.07
N ASP A 126 -7.97 -4.39 7.92
CA ASP A 126 -7.75 -3.71 6.65
C ASP A 126 -8.90 -2.73 6.34
N MET A 127 -10.14 -3.14 6.59
CA MET A 127 -11.31 -2.28 6.39
C MET A 127 -11.39 -1.10 7.38
N ARG A 128 -10.92 -1.28 8.63
CA ARG A 128 -10.78 -0.18 9.60
C ARG A 128 -9.72 0.83 9.14
N ILE A 129 -8.58 0.35 8.65
CA ILE A 129 -7.50 1.18 8.09
C ILE A 129 -8.00 1.91 6.85
N PHE A 130 -8.58 1.19 5.87
CA PHE A 130 -9.17 1.74 4.66
C PHE A 130 -10.14 2.91 4.97
N GLY A 131 -11.05 2.69 5.91
CA GLY A 131 -11.99 3.73 6.32
C GLY A 131 -11.31 4.93 7.00
N THR A 132 -10.22 4.72 7.73
CA THR A 132 -9.41 5.78 8.36
C THR A 132 -8.66 6.58 7.31
N LEU A 133 -8.05 5.92 6.32
CA LEU A 133 -7.36 6.57 5.21
C LEU A 133 -8.30 7.50 4.44
N ARG A 134 -9.52 7.05 4.15
CA ARG A 134 -10.56 7.90 3.54
C ARG A 134 -10.90 9.10 4.41
N ALA A 135 -11.03 8.92 5.71
CA ALA A 135 -11.37 10.00 6.62
C ALA A 135 -10.26 11.07 6.75
N LEU A 136 -9.01 10.71 6.48
CA LEU A 136 -7.87 11.64 6.48
C LEU A 136 -7.69 12.37 5.13
N ALA A 137 -8.25 11.84 4.04
CA ALA A 137 -8.08 12.41 2.70
C ALA A 137 -9.00 13.62 2.45
N ASP A 138 -8.56 14.53 1.59
CA ASP A 138 -9.43 15.55 0.98
C ASP A 138 -10.24 14.95 -0.17
N VAL A 139 -9.58 14.09 -0.95
CA VAL A 139 -10.15 13.44 -2.13
C VAL A 139 -9.69 11.98 -2.23
N VAL A 140 -10.64 11.11 -2.55
CA VAL A 140 -10.41 9.72 -2.93
C VAL A 140 -10.48 9.60 -4.45
N VAL A 141 -9.38 9.22 -5.09
CA VAL A 141 -9.26 9.02 -6.52
C VAL A 141 -9.41 7.54 -6.85
N VAL A 142 -10.31 7.22 -7.79
CA VAL A 142 -10.65 5.84 -8.14
C VAL A 142 -10.89 5.72 -9.65
N GLY A 143 -10.52 4.58 -10.24
CA GLY A 143 -10.78 4.31 -11.65
C GLY A 143 -12.25 3.93 -11.91
N ALA A 144 -12.80 4.33 -13.07
CA ALA A 144 -14.17 3.98 -13.46
C ALA A 144 -14.46 2.46 -13.44
N GLU A 145 -13.48 1.62 -13.78
CA GLU A 145 -13.63 0.16 -13.71
C GLU A 145 -13.82 -0.33 -12.28
N THR A 146 -13.00 0.16 -11.35
CA THR A 146 -13.14 -0.15 -9.92
C THR A 146 -14.48 0.34 -9.40
N VAL A 147 -14.96 1.50 -9.84
CA VAL A 147 -16.30 1.99 -9.47
C VAL A 147 -17.39 1.00 -9.86
N ARG A 148 -17.33 0.45 -11.08
CA ARG A 148 -18.30 -0.54 -11.59
C ARG A 148 -18.19 -1.88 -10.85
N GLN A 149 -16.98 -2.39 -10.65
CA GLN A 149 -16.74 -3.73 -10.10
C GLN A 149 -17.03 -3.82 -8.60
N GLU A 150 -16.67 -2.78 -7.85
CA GLU A 150 -16.73 -2.74 -6.38
C GLU A 150 -17.98 -2.01 -5.86
N GLY A 151 -18.89 -1.57 -6.73
CA GLY A 151 -20.17 -0.98 -6.33
C GLY A 151 -20.02 0.29 -5.50
N TYR A 152 -19.13 1.19 -5.94
CA TYR A 152 -18.72 2.37 -5.18
C TYR A 152 -19.90 3.27 -4.81
N ARG A 153 -19.84 3.83 -3.61
CA ARG A 153 -20.86 4.73 -3.03
C ARG A 153 -20.23 6.06 -2.61
N PRO A 154 -21.05 7.12 -2.41
CA PRO A 154 -20.55 8.37 -1.86
C PRO A 154 -19.77 8.15 -0.58
N ALA A 155 -18.76 8.99 -0.36
CA ALA A 155 -18.17 9.11 0.96
C ALA A 155 -19.22 9.58 1.97
N ARG A 156 -19.16 9.02 3.17
CA ARG A 156 -20.03 9.40 4.29
C ARG A 156 -19.24 10.26 5.26
N ALA A 157 -19.92 11.22 5.89
CA ALA A 157 -19.38 11.88 7.07
C ALA A 157 -19.24 10.85 8.18
N ARG A 158 -18.11 10.92 8.88
CA ARG A 158 -17.78 10.03 10.00
C ARG A 158 -17.61 10.89 11.24
N ALA A 159 -18.52 10.73 12.20
CA ALA A 159 -18.57 11.59 13.39
C ALA A 159 -17.27 11.54 14.19
N GLU A 160 -16.62 10.38 14.20
CA GLU A 160 -15.35 10.14 14.89
C GLU A 160 -14.21 11.00 14.32
N PHE A 161 -14.31 11.42 13.05
CA PHE A 161 -13.29 12.21 12.37
C PHE A 161 -13.70 13.67 12.16
N ALA A 162 -14.91 14.08 12.56
CA ALA A 162 -15.45 15.42 12.27
C ALA A 162 -14.53 16.54 12.80
N ALA A 163 -14.16 16.46 14.09
CA ALA A 163 -13.29 17.46 14.71
C ALA A 163 -11.89 17.52 14.06
N ALA A 164 -11.32 16.37 13.70
CA ALA A 164 -10.01 16.30 13.04
C ALA A 164 -10.07 16.91 11.62
N ARG A 165 -11.14 16.64 10.88
CA ARG A 165 -11.38 17.19 9.54
C ARG A 165 -11.57 18.70 9.59
N ASP A 166 -12.37 19.20 10.53
CA ASP A 166 -12.60 20.64 10.72
C ASP A 166 -11.29 21.36 11.08
N ALA A 167 -10.51 20.82 12.02
CA ALA A 167 -9.20 21.36 12.40
C ALA A 167 -8.20 21.38 11.22
N ALA A 168 -8.36 20.44 10.28
CA ALA A 168 -7.56 20.32 9.07
C ALA A 168 -8.09 21.12 7.87
N GLY A 169 -9.15 21.92 8.06
CA GLY A 169 -9.79 22.72 7.01
C GLY A 169 -10.52 21.89 5.94
N GLN A 170 -10.89 20.65 6.26
CA GLN A 170 -11.54 19.71 5.34
C GLN A 170 -13.05 19.85 5.35
N GLY A 171 -13.70 19.47 4.25
CA GLY A 171 -15.15 19.29 4.22
C GLY A 171 -15.61 18.08 5.06
N PRO A 172 -16.92 17.89 5.28
CA PRO A 172 -17.47 16.88 6.19
C PRO A 172 -17.21 15.42 5.77
N ALA A 173 -16.86 15.19 4.50
CA ALA A 173 -16.45 13.91 3.94
C ALA A 173 -15.43 14.15 2.81
N PRO A 174 -14.57 13.18 2.47
CA PRO A 174 -13.69 13.32 1.32
C PRO A 174 -14.51 13.37 0.03
N VAL A 175 -14.03 14.14 -0.94
CA VAL A 175 -14.55 14.13 -2.31
C VAL A 175 -14.25 12.79 -2.96
N ILE A 176 -15.15 12.24 -3.77
CA ILE A 176 -14.81 11.12 -4.67
C ILE A 176 -14.47 11.69 -6.05
N ALA A 177 -13.30 11.34 -6.58
CA ALA A 177 -12.87 11.69 -7.92
C ALA A 177 -12.74 10.43 -8.78
N VAL A 178 -13.65 10.27 -9.74
CA VAL A 178 -13.68 9.13 -10.66
C VAL A 178 -12.87 9.46 -11.92
N VAL A 179 -11.83 8.69 -12.20
CA VAL A 179 -11.04 8.79 -13.42
C VAL A 179 -11.71 7.99 -14.53
N SER A 180 -12.18 8.67 -15.59
CA SER A 180 -12.86 8.04 -16.72
C SER A 180 -12.62 8.76 -18.04
N ALA A 181 -12.04 8.07 -19.01
CA ALA A 181 -11.86 8.60 -20.38
C ALA A 181 -13.18 8.62 -21.17
N SER A 182 -13.99 7.57 -21.06
CA SER A 182 -15.24 7.43 -21.82
C SER A 182 -16.46 8.06 -21.13
N LEU A 183 -16.33 8.35 -19.82
CA LEU A 183 -17.47 8.67 -18.95
C LEU A 183 -18.56 7.58 -18.98
N ASP A 184 -18.21 6.33 -19.33
CA ASP A 184 -19.14 5.21 -19.36
C ASP A 184 -19.47 4.73 -17.94
N LEU A 185 -20.36 5.48 -17.30
CA LEU A 185 -20.75 5.35 -15.90
C LEU A 185 -22.27 5.40 -15.82
N ASP A 186 -22.84 4.65 -14.90
CA ASP A 186 -24.26 4.72 -14.58
C ASP A 186 -24.51 5.90 -13.64
N PHE A 187 -24.91 7.03 -14.21
CA PHE A 187 -25.20 8.26 -13.47
C PHE A 187 -26.48 8.22 -12.63
N SER A 188 -27.26 7.13 -12.69
CA SER A 188 -28.39 6.93 -11.77
C SER A 188 -27.95 6.48 -10.37
N LEU A 189 -26.72 5.99 -10.23
CA LEU A 189 -26.21 5.44 -8.98
C LEU A 189 -26.10 6.51 -7.88
N PRO A 190 -26.25 6.11 -6.60
CA PRO A 190 -26.11 7.01 -5.45
C PRO A 190 -24.83 7.82 -5.41
N LEU A 191 -23.74 7.30 -6.01
CA LEU A 191 -22.45 7.98 -6.14
C LEU A 191 -22.58 9.37 -6.77
N TYR A 192 -23.54 9.56 -7.66
CA TYR A 192 -23.75 10.82 -8.37
C TYR A 192 -25.00 11.56 -7.86
N THR A 193 -26.06 10.83 -7.51
CA THR A 193 -27.38 11.42 -7.20
C THR A 193 -27.58 11.81 -5.73
N SER A 194 -26.76 11.32 -4.80
CA SER A 194 -26.93 11.56 -3.36
C SER A 194 -25.63 11.74 -2.55
N PRO A 195 -24.56 12.34 -3.10
CA PRO A 195 -23.35 12.57 -2.32
C PRO A 195 -23.49 13.79 -1.40
N LEU A 196 -22.83 13.74 -0.24
CA LEU A 196 -22.70 14.93 0.64
C LEU A 196 -21.85 16.03 0.00
N VAL A 197 -20.87 15.63 -0.82
CA VAL A 197 -20.00 16.52 -1.58
C VAL A 197 -20.02 16.05 -3.04
N PRO A 198 -20.31 16.91 -4.03
CA PRO A 198 -20.41 16.49 -5.43
C PRO A 198 -19.21 15.65 -5.90
N THR A 199 -19.50 14.51 -6.54
CA THR A 199 -18.48 13.64 -7.13
C THR A 199 -17.79 14.36 -8.29
N LEU A 200 -16.46 14.33 -8.32
CA LEU A 200 -15.67 14.79 -9.45
C LEU A 200 -15.52 13.68 -10.47
N ILE A 201 -15.57 14.03 -11.76
CA ILE A 201 -15.19 13.13 -12.84
C ILE A 201 -13.99 13.74 -13.56
N LEU A 202 -12.84 13.06 -13.46
CA LEU A 202 -11.63 13.46 -14.16
C LEU A 202 -11.62 12.80 -15.54
N THR A 203 -11.54 13.61 -16.58
CA THR A 203 -11.53 13.14 -17.99
C THR A 203 -10.61 13.99 -18.87
N GLY A 204 -10.44 13.60 -20.13
CA GLY A 204 -9.66 14.36 -21.11
C GLY A 204 -10.48 15.40 -21.87
N ALA A 205 -9.81 16.38 -22.49
CA ALA A 205 -10.44 17.47 -23.24
C ALA A 205 -11.25 17.00 -24.45
N ALA A 206 -10.97 15.80 -24.97
CA ALA A 206 -11.72 15.19 -26.07
C ALA A 206 -12.87 14.27 -25.59
N ALA A 207 -13.30 14.41 -24.33
CA ALA A 207 -14.48 13.69 -23.83
C ALA A 207 -15.74 14.06 -24.62
N ALA A 208 -16.62 13.07 -24.83
CA ALA A 208 -17.85 13.26 -25.60
C ALA A 208 -18.78 14.29 -24.90
N PRO A 209 -19.17 15.39 -25.57
CA PRO A 209 -19.91 16.48 -24.92
C PRO A 209 -21.26 16.08 -24.33
N ASP A 210 -21.96 15.14 -24.96
CA ASP A 210 -23.22 14.57 -24.48
C ASP A 210 -23.04 13.78 -23.17
N ARG A 211 -21.93 13.05 -23.04
CA ARG A 211 -21.58 12.32 -21.81
C ARG A 211 -21.18 13.27 -20.67
N VAL A 212 -20.49 14.36 -20.99
CA VAL A 212 -20.17 15.43 -20.03
C VAL A 212 -21.45 16.06 -19.51
N ALA A 213 -22.36 16.46 -20.42
CA ALA A 213 -23.65 17.04 -20.05
C ALA A 213 -24.50 16.08 -19.20
N ALA A 214 -24.49 14.78 -19.51
CA ALA A 214 -25.19 13.77 -18.73
C ALA A 214 -24.64 13.64 -17.29
N ALA A 215 -23.32 13.69 -17.13
CA ALA A 215 -22.68 13.67 -15.81
C ALA A 215 -23.05 14.90 -14.97
N GLU A 216 -22.97 16.09 -15.58
CA GLU A 216 -23.30 17.36 -14.92
C GLU A 216 -24.78 17.41 -14.52
N LYS A 217 -25.67 16.95 -15.40
CA LYS A 217 -27.11 16.83 -15.11
C LYS A 217 -27.38 15.91 -13.92
N ALA A 218 -26.55 14.90 -13.69
CA ALA A 218 -26.68 13.98 -12.56
C ALA A 218 -26.09 14.53 -11.25
N GLY A 219 -25.48 15.72 -11.26
CA GLY A 219 -24.90 16.36 -10.08
C GLY A 219 -23.39 16.14 -9.91
N ALA A 220 -22.74 15.46 -10.87
CA ALA A 220 -21.28 15.35 -10.88
C ALA A 220 -20.63 16.63 -11.43
N ARG A 221 -19.40 16.93 -11.01
CA ARG A 221 -18.58 18.00 -11.59
C ARG A 221 -17.51 17.41 -12.47
N VAL A 222 -17.55 17.71 -13.77
CA VAL A 222 -16.53 17.24 -14.72
C VAL A 222 -15.31 18.15 -14.68
N VAL A 223 -14.13 17.55 -14.68
CA VAL A 223 -12.83 18.22 -14.60
C VAL A 223 -11.92 17.69 -15.70
N ILE A 224 -11.41 18.60 -16.53
CA ILE A 224 -10.54 18.26 -17.66
C ILE A 224 -9.08 18.17 -17.18
N ALA A 225 -8.56 16.94 -17.15
CA ALA A 225 -7.24 16.59 -16.65
C ALA A 225 -6.34 15.92 -17.71
N GLY A 226 -6.63 16.09 -19.00
CA GLY A 226 -5.79 15.65 -20.10
C GLY A 226 -6.15 16.35 -21.41
N ASP A 227 -5.26 16.34 -22.39
CA ASP A 227 -5.47 17.01 -23.69
C ASP A 227 -6.20 16.13 -24.72
N GLY A 228 -6.15 14.81 -24.55
CA GLY A 228 -6.83 13.82 -25.40
C GLY A 228 -8.11 13.31 -24.77
N THR A 229 -8.44 12.02 -24.99
CA THR A 229 -9.55 11.33 -24.33
C THR A 229 -9.19 10.85 -22.92
N GLY A 230 -7.91 10.55 -22.69
CA GLY A 230 -7.40 10.08 -21.40
C GLY A 230 -7.06 11.20 -20.43
N VAL A 231 -6.87 10.82 -19.16
CA VAL A 231 -6.38 11.68 -18.09
C VAL A 231 -4.86 11.58 -18.01
N ASP A 232 -4.18 12.73 -17.91
CA ASP A 232 -2.78 12.81 -17.52
C ASP A 232 -2.68 12.72 -15.98
N PRO A 233 -1.98 11.71 -15.42
CA PRO A 233 -1.97 11.48 -13.97
C PRO A 233 -1.32 12.62 -13.18
N ALA A 234 -0.25 13.24 -13.70
CA ALA A 234 0.43 14.33 -13.02
C ALA A 234 -0.43 15.61 -13.05
N ARG A 235 -1.11 15.85 -14.17
CA ARG A 235 -2.07 16.95 -14.31
C ARG A 235 -3.28 16.76 -13.40
N ALA A 236 -3.79 15.53 -13.26
CA ALA A 236 -4.88 15.23 -12.34
C ALA A 236 -4.52 15.61 -10.90
N VAL A 237 -3.34 15.21 -10.41
CA VAL A 237 -2.85 15.60 -9.07
C VAL A 237 -2.77 17.12 -8.93
N ARG A 238 -2.16 17.82 -9.90
CA ARG A 238 -2.04 19.29 -9.87
C ARG A 238 -3.39 20.00 -9.87
N ILE A 239 -4.36 19.53 -10.66
CA ILE A 239 -5.68 20.15 -10.74
C ILE A 239 -6.46 19.94 -9.44
N LEU A 240 -6.41 18.73 -8.87
CA LEU A 240 -7.03 18.45 -7.57
C LEU A 240 -6.45 19.36 -6.48
N ALA A 241 -5.12 19.55 -6.47
CA ALA A 241 -4.47 20.52 -5.58
C ALA A 241 -4.96 21.95 -5.81
N GLY A 242 -5.10 22.37 -7.07
CA GLY A 242 -5.65 23.67 -7.45
C GLY A 242 -7.13 23.87 -7.05
N LEU A 243 -7.87 22.79 -6.79
CA LEU A 243 -9.21 22.80 -6.21
C LEU A 243 -9.21 22.80 -4.68
N GLY A 244 -8.04 22.84 -4.05
CA GLY A 244 -7.87 22.80 -2.59
C GLY A 244 -7.77 21.39 -2.01
N HIS A 245 -7.61 20.36 -2.83
CA HIS A 245 -7.43 18.98 -2.38
C HIS A 245 -5.96 18.57 -2.43
N THR A 246 -5.27 18.63 -1.29
CA THR A 246 -3.83 18.38 -1.20
C THR A 246 -3.49 17.05 -0.52
N ARG A 247 -4.43 16.45 0.21
CA ARG A 247 -4.33 15.07 0.73
C ARG A 247 -5.11 14.12 -0.18
N LEU A 248 -4.42 13.51 -1.14
CA LEU A 248 -5.03 12.64 -2.13
C LEU A 248 -4.84 11.17 -1.74
N LEU A 249 -5.92 10.41 -1.74
CA LEU A 249 -5.89 8.95 -1.60
C LEU A 249 -6.30 8.30 -2.93
N THR A 250 -5.42 7.55 -3.58
CA THR A 250 -5.82 6.66 -4.68
C THR A 250 -6.09 5.26 -4.15
N GLU A 251 -7.31 4.77 -4.35
CA GLU A 251 -7.70 3.39 -4.03
C GLU A 251 -7.57 2.47 -5.26
N GLY A 252 -7.00 2.98 -6.36
CA GLY A 252 -6.76 2.20 -7.58
C GLY A 252 -8.07 1.82 -8.28
N GLY A 253 -8.12 0.86 -9.22
CA GLY A 253 -7.33 -0.35 -9.31
C GLY A 253 -6.01 -0.32 -10.09
N PRO A 254 -5.43 -1.50 -10.39
CA PRO A 254 -4.02 -1.64 -10.76
C PRO A 254 -3.51 -0.74 -11.88
N ARG A 255 -4.32 -0.52 -12.92
CA ARG A 255 -3.94 0.35 -14.05
C ARG A 255 -3.78 1.81 -13.64
N LEU A 256 -4.67 2.32 -12.79
CA LEU A 256 -4.61 3.72 -12.34
C LEU A 256 -3.41 3.93 -11.43
N LEU A 257 -3.15 3.00 -10.50
CA LEU A 257 -1.94 3.08 -9.67
C LEU A 257 -0.67 3.04 -10.53
N GLY A 258 -0.62 2.15 -11.54
CA GLY A 258 0.50 2.09 -12.47
C GLY A 258 0.71 3.36 -13.29
N GLN A 259 -0.36 4.08 -13.64
CA GLN A 259 -0.27 5.39 -14.28
C GLN A 259 0.34 6.44 -13.35
N PHE A 260 -0.03 6.48 -12.06
CA PHE A 260 0.58 7.40 -11.09
C PHE A 260 2.05 7.08 -10.82
N VAL A 261 2.40 5.79 -10.77
CA VAL A 261 3.79 5.32 -10.68
C VAL A 261 4.58 5.75 -11.92
N GLY A 262 4.05 5.50 -13.11
CA GLY A 262 4.70 5.87 -14.38
C GLY A 262 4.87 7.38 -14.57
N ALA A 263 3.95 8.17 -14.01
CA ALA A 263 4.05 9.63 -13.98
C ALA A 263 4.97 10.15 -12.87
N GLY A 264 5.45 9.28 -11.97
CA GLY A 264 6.33 9.66 -10.87
C GLY A 264 5.67 10.62 -9.88
N VAL A 265 4.37 10.46 -9.62
CA VAL A 265 3.60 11.31 -8.69
C VAL A 265 3.04 10.57 -7.48
N LEU A 266 3.41 9.30 -7.28
CA LEU A 266 3.06 8.55 -6.07
C LEU A 266 4.08 8.86 -4.98
N ASP A 267 3.61 9.42 -3.85
CA ASP A 267 4.47 9.83 -2.73
C ASP A 267 4.52 8.76 -1.62
N GLU A 268 3.41 8.04 -1.44
CA GLU A 268 3.25 7.08 -0.35
C GLU A 268 2.40 5.88 -0.79
N LEU A 269 2.70 4.70 -0.28
CA LEU A 269 1.93 3.48 -0.49
C LEU A 269 1.59 2.84 0.86
N CYS A 270 0.31 2.78 1.17
CA CYS A 270 -0.23 1.89 2.19
C CYS A 270 -0.54 0.55 1.52
N LEU A 271 0.19 -0.49 1.90
CA LEU A 271 0.06 -1.83 1.35
C LEU A 271 -0.29 -2.82 2.46
N THR A 272 -1.46 -3.42 2.33
CA THR A 272 -1.84 -4.59 3.13
C THR A 272 -1.32 -5.85 2.44
N LEU A 273 -0.48 -6.62 3.12
CA LEU A 273 -0.07 -7.95 2.71
C LEU A 273 -0.95 -8.98 3.44
N SER A 274 -1.80 -9.64 2.67
CA SER A 274 -2.69 -10.71 3.11
C SER A 274 -1.94 -12.04 3.17
N PRO A 275 -2.08 -12.83 4.24
CA PRO A 275 -1.42 -14.13 4.41
C PRO A 275 -2.12 -15.24 3.59
N LEU A 276 -2.52 -14.91 2.37
CA LEU A 276 -3.21 -15.79 1.43
C LEU A 276 -2.34 -16.02 0.19
N LEU A 277 -2.64 -17.10 -0.52
CA LEU A 277 -2.14 -17.39 -1.87
C LEU A 277 -3.34 -17.61 -2.77
N VAL A 278 -3.40 -16.88 -3.89
CA VAL A 278 -4.52 -16.97 -4.86
C VAL A 278 -4.11 -17.72 -6.12
N ALA A 279 -2.87 -17.53 -6.58
CA ALA A 279 -2.31 -17.99 -7.83
C ALA A 279 -3.12 -17.53 -9.07
N GLY A 280 -2.81 -18.11 -10.23
CA GLY A 280 -3.56 -17.87 -11.46
C GLY A 280 -3.29 -16.51 -12.11
N GLY A 281 -4.32 -15.96 -12.78
CA GLY A 281 -4.22 -14.77 -13.63
C GLY A 281 -4.55 -13.44 -12.94
N ALA A 282 -4.56 -13.40 -11.60
CA ALA A 282 -4.85 -12.17 -10.87
C ALA A 282 -3.80 -11.09 -11.18
N GLN A 283 -4.23 -9.83 -11.17
CA GLN A 283 -3.33 -8.71 -11.46
C GLN A 283 -2.48 -8.38 -10.23
N ARG A 284 -1.30 -7.82 -10.48
CA ARG A 284 -0.52 -7.15 -9.42
C ARG A 284 -1.23 -5.88 -8.96
N ILE A 285 -0.85 -5.35 -7.79
CA ILE A 285 -1.37 -4.07 -7.26
C ILE A 285 -1.16 -2.88 -8.21
N SER A 286 -0.14 -2.96 -9.07
CA SER A 286 0.17 -1.95 -10.07
C SER A 286 0.40 -2.62 -11.42
N GLY A 287 -0.33 -2.17 -12.44
CA GLY A 287 -0.29 -2.68 -13.79
C GLY A 287 -0.13 -1.55 -14.81
N GLY A 288 0.46 -1.86 -15.96
CA GLY A 288 0.79 -0.85 -16.97
C GLY A 288 2.16 -1.13 -17.60
N PRO A 289 2.64 -0.22 -18.46
CA PRO A 289 3.99 -0.33 -19.01
C PRO A 289 5.04 -0.25 -17.91
N SER A 290 6.17 -0.91 -18.11
CA SER A 290 7.30 -0.85 -17.19
C SER A 290 7.87 0.57 -17.11
N VAL A 291 8.30 0.97 -15.92
CA VAL A 291 9.13 2.17 -15.73
C VAL A 291 10.59 1.85 -16.07
N SER A 292 11.32 2.83 -16.61
CA SER A 292 12.74 2.66 -16.94
C SER A 292 13.63 2.59 -15.69
N VAL A 293 13.25 3.31 -14.63
CA VAL A 293 13.91 3.31 -13.33
C VAL A 293 12.88 2.98 -12.26
N PRO A 294 13.07 1.93 -11.45
CA PRO A 294 12.21 1.64 -10.32
C PRO A 294 12.16 2.79 -9.31
N LEU A 295 10.96 3.09 -8.81
CA LEU A 295 10.78 4.00 -7.69
C LEU A 295 11.26 3.31 -6.40
N HIS A 296 11.99 4.05 -5.57
CA HIS A 296 12.44 3.58 -4.28
C HIS A 296 11.49 4.07 -3.19
N PHE A 297 11.23 3.19 -2.23
CA PHE A 297 10.38 3.49 -1.09
C PHE A 297 11.05 2.99 0.20
N GLU A 298 10.86 3.74 1.27
CA GLU A 298 11.29 3.43 2.62
C GLU A 298 10.09 3.00 3.47
N LEU A 299 10.28 1.96 4.28
CA LEU A 299 9.28 1.56 5.28
C LEU A 299 9.20 2.62 6.38
N VAL A 300 8.03 3.25 6.51
CA VAL A 300 7.72 4.24 7.55
C VAL A 300 7.17 3.55 8.80
N SER A 301 6.21 2.65 8.61
CA SER A 301 5.61 1.88 9.70
C SER A 301 5.08 0.54 9.21
N LEU A 302 4.98 -0.42 10.12
CA LEU A 302 4.41 -1.73 9.89
C LEU A 302 3.52 -2.08 11.09
N LEU A 303 2.25 -2.36 10.84
CA LEU A 303 1.32 -2.93 11.82
C LEU A 303 1.00 -4.37 11.43
N GLU A 304 0.54 -5.16 12.38
CA GLU A 304 0.14 -6.55 12.14
C GLU A 304 -1.11 -6.91 12.94
N GLU A 305 -1.99 -7.71 12.33
CA GLU A 305 -3.13 -8.36 12.98
C GLU A 305 -3.42 -9.68 12.27
N ALA A 306 -3.37 -10.79 13.00
CA ALA A 306 -3.70 -12.13 12.52
C ALA A 306 -2.96 -12.55 11.23
N GLY A 307 -1.68 -12.19 11.12
CA GLY A 307 -0.81 -12.49 9.97
C GLY A 307 -0.94 -11.52 8.80
N PHE A 308 -1.89 -10.58 8.84
CA PHE A 308 -1.93 -9.47 7.88
C PHE A 308 -0.89 -8.43 8.26
N LEU A 309 -0.10 -7.98 7.28
CA LEU A 309 0.85 -6.89 7.48
C LEU A 309 0.33 -5.61 6.84
N PHE A 310 0.25 -4.53 7.60
CA PHE A 310 -0.18 -3.22 7.12
C PHE A 310 1.04 -2.30 7.02
N GLY A 311 1.67 -2.30 5.86
CA GLY A 311 2.88 -1.52 5.60
C GLY A 311 2.55 -0.12 5.09
N ARG A 312 3.24 0.87 5.62
CA ARG A 312 3.25 2.25 5.11
C ARG A 312 4.63 2.56 4.57
N TYR A 313 4.70 2.87 3.29
CA TYR A 313 5.94 3.11 2.57
C TYR A 313 5.94 4.51 1.98
N ARG A 314 7.01 5.27 2.17
CA ARG A 314 7.16 6.62 1.61
C ARG A 314 8.26 6.63 0.56
N ARG A 315 8.06 7.33 -0.54
CA ARG A 315 9.05 7.46 -1.60
C ARG A 315 10.31 8.17 -1.09
N SER A 316 11.48 7.65 -1.49
CA SER A 316 12.80 8.24 -1.21
C SER A 316 13.45 8.91 -2.42
#